data_AF-A0A7K1AUW9-F1
#
_entry.id   AF-A0A7K1AUW9-F1
#
_cell.length_a   1.000
_cell.length_b   1.000
_cell.length_c   1.000
_cell.angle_alpha   90.00
_cell.angle_beta   90.00
_cell.angle_gamma   90.00
#
_symmetry.space_group_name_H-M   'P 1'
#
loop_
_entity.id
_entity.type
_entity.pdbx_description
1 polymer ?
#
loop_
_entity_poly.entity_id
_entity_poly.type
_entity_poly.pdbx_seq_one_letter_code
_entity_poly.pdbx_strand_id
1 'polypeptide(L)'
;MEKAIKFSAEVADALKAGKPVVALESTIISHGLPRPSNLEVALECERIVREAGAVPATIALLDGKILVGLERAELEAIANRDDISKASIRDLAIIVAQGKSAATTVAATAHIAAVSGINIFATGGLGGVHRGANESFDESADLTALSQLDMTIVCAGVKSILDVHATLER
;
A
#
# COMPACT_ATOMS: atom_id res chain seq x y z
N MET A 1 -8.33 -0.39 15.55
CA MET A 1 -7.99 -0.20 14.14
C MET A 1 -8.99 -0.89 13.22
N GLU A 2 -9.34 -2.17 13.46
CA GLU A 2 -10.34 -2.90 12.66
C GLU A 2 -11.67 -2.16 12.47
N LYS A 3 -12.19 -1.50 13.51
CA LYS A 3 -13.41 -0.67 13.43
C LYS A 3 -13.29 0.55 12.48
N ALA A 4 -12.09 0.92 12.07
CA ALA A 4 -11.81 2.04 11.17
C ALA A 4 -11.56 1.59 9.72
N ILE A 5 -11.56 0.27 9.45
CA ILE A 5 -11.41 -0.28 8.10
C ILE A 5 -12.77 -0.29 7.42
N LYS A 6 -12.83 0.30 6.23
CA LYS A 6 -13.98 0.28 5.33
C LYS A 6 -13.55 -0.37 4.03
N PHE A 7 -14.26 -1.43 3.64
CA PHE A 7 -14.10 -2.06 2.33
C PHE A 7 -14.96 -1.33 1.29
N SER A 8 -14.51 -1.28 0.03
CA SER A 8 -15.44 -1.03 -1.07
C SER A 8 -16.45 -2.17 -1.17
N ALA A 9 -17.60 -1.91 -1.81
CA ALA A 9 -18.62 -2.93 -2.01
C ALA A 9 -18.05 -4.15 -2.75
N GLU A 10 -17.23 -3.89 -3.77
CA GLU A 10 -16.63 -4.93 -4.59
C GLU A 10 -15.64 -5.82 -3.82
N VAL A 11 -14.76 -5.23 -3.00
CA VAL A 11 -13.82 -5.99 -2.19
C VAL A 11 -14.56 -6.81 -1.13
N ALA A 12 -15.57 -6.23 -0.47
CA ALA A 12 -16.38 -6.95 0.50
C ALA A 12 -17.07 -8.17 -0.12
N ASP A 13 -17.66 -8.02 -1.31
CA ASP A 13 -18.31 -9.11 -2.04
C ASP A 13 -17.29 -10.16 -2.50
N ALA A 14 -16.11 -9.75 -2.95
CA ALA A 14 -15.04 -10.65 -3.35
C ALA A 14 -14.57 -11.54 -2.20
N LEU A 15 -14.29 -10.93 -1.04
CA LEU A 15 -13.87 -11.65 0.17
C LEU A 15 -14.95 -12.62 0.64
N LYS A 16 -16.22 -12.20 0.65
CA LYS A 16 -17.34 -13.06 1.03
C LYS A 16 -17.54 -14.25 0.07
N ALA A 17 -17.28 -14.03 -1.22
CA ALA A 17 -17.41 -15.06 -2.25
C ALA A 17 -16.14 -15.93 -2.42
N GLY A 18 -15.07 -15.67 -1.66
CA GLY A 18 -13.79 -16.37 -1.81
C GLY A 18 -13.10 -16.10 -3.14
N LYS A 19 -13.39 -14.95 -3.77
CA LYS A 19 -12.73 -14.53 -5.02
C LYS A 19 -11.33 -13.98 -4.72
N PRO A 20 -10.36 -14.13 -5.64
CA PRO A 20 -9.02 -13.59 -5.45
C PRO A 20 -9.05 -12.05 -5.38
N VAL A 21 -8.36 -11.50 -4.39
CA VAL A 21 -8.18 -10.05 -4.18
C VAL A 21 -6.68 -9.75 -4.20
N VAL A 22 -6.29 -8.69 -4.90
CA VAL A 22 -4.91 -8.20 -4.95
C VAL A 22 -4.84 -6.81 -4.34
N ALA A 23 -4.12 -6.65 -3.25
CA ALA A 23 -3.86 -5.34 -2.66
C ALA A 23 -2.95 -4.50 -3.58
N LEU A 24 -3.12 -3.18 -3.55
CA LEU A 24 -2.28 -2.19 -4.23
C LEU A 24 -1.98 -1.02 -3.26
N GLU A 25 -0.76 -0.47 -3.27
CA GLU A 25 -0.39 0.65 -2.39
C GLU A 25 -0.74 2.01 -2.99
N SER A 26 -0.83 3.03 -2.13
CA SER A 26 -1.11 4.42 -2.54
C SER A 26 0.10 5.35 -2.47
N THR A 27 1.22 5.00 -1.81
CA THR A 27 2.43 5.85 -1.81
C THR A 27 2.97 6.11 -3.20
N ILE A 28 2.93 5.12 -4.09
CA ILE A 28 3.33 5.31 -5.48
C ILE A 28 2.47 6.36 -6.20
N ILE A 29 1.21 6.51 -5.81
CA ILE A 29 0.25 7.45 -6.39
C ILE A 29 0.52 8.88 -5.89
N SER A 30 0.64 9.09 -4.57
CA SER A 30 0.77 10.45 -4.02
C SER A 30 2.20 10.96 -3.97
N HIS A 31 3.20 10.08 -3.91
CA HIS A 31 4.60 10.44 -3.67
C HIS A 31 5.61 9.78 -4.62
N GLY A 32 5.18 8.80 -5.43
CA GLY A 32 6.07 8.06 -6.32
C GLY A 32 6.07 8.51 -7.78
N LEU A 33 4.94 9.03 -8.27
CA LEU A 33 4.74 9.41 -9.67
C LEU A 33 4.22 10.85 -9.79
N PRO A 34 4.58 11.58 -10.87
CA PRO A 34 4.06 12.92 -11.11
C PRO A 34 2.60 12.87 -11.58
N ARG A 35 1.84 13.94 -11.33
CA ARG A 35 0.51 14.15 -11.91
C ARG A 35 0.64 14.52 -13.41
N PRO A 36 -0.28 14.07 -14.28
CA PRO A 36 -1.44 13.20 -14.03
C PRO A 36 -1.12 11.70 -14.08
N SER A 37 0.11 11.32 -14.45
CA SER A 37 0.54 9.94 -14.66
C SER A 37 0.30 9.05 -13.43
N ASN A 38 0.36 9.61 -12.22
CA ASN A 38 0.05 8.88 -11.00
C ASN A 38 -1.35 8.25 -10.98
N LEU A 39 -2.38 9.00 -11.38
CA LEU A 39 -3.74 8.51 -11.46
C LEU A 39 -3.89 7.52 -12.62
N GLU A 40 -3.33 7.83 -13.78
CA GLU A 40 -3.38 6.96 -14.97
C GLU A 40 -2.80 5.58 -14.68
N VAL A 41 -1.63 5.53 -14.03
CA VAL A 41 -0.98 4.27 -13.64
C VAL A 41 -1.79 3.53 -12.59
N ALA A 42 -2.36 4.21 -11.59
CA ALA A 42 -3.19 3.55 -10.59
C ALA A 42 -4.42 2.87 -11.22
N LEU A 43 -5.08 3.57 -12.15
CA LEU A 43 -6.22 3.04 -12.90
C LEU A 43 -5.85 1.86 -13.79
N GLU A 44 -4.69 1.96 -14.43
CA GLU A 44 -4.17 0.89 -15.26
C GLU A 44 -3.82 -0.36 -14.43
N CYS A 45 -3.22 -0.20 -13.25
CA CYS A 45 -2.98 -1.30 -12.33
C CYS A 45 -4.29 -1.98 -11.90
N GLU A 46 -5.33 -1.21 -11.53
CA GLU A 46 -6.64 -1.78 -11.21
C GLU A 46 -7.25 -2.55 -12.38
N ARG A 47 -7.14 -2.00 -13.60
CA ARG A 47 -7.62 -2.66 -14.83
C ARG A 47 -6.89 -3.98 -15.09
N ILE A 48 -5.57 -4.01 -14.97
CA ILE A 48 -4.76 -5.22 -15.20
C ILE A 48 -5.14 -6.33 -14.21
N VAL A 49 -5.34 -6.00 -12.93
CA VAL A 49 -5.80 -6.98 -11.92
C VAL A 49 -7.16 -7.57 -12.29
N ARG A 50 -8.09 -6.73 -12.76
CA ARG A 50 -9.42 -7.17 -13.22
C ARG A 50 -9.35 -8.10 -14.42
N GLU A 51 -8.52 -7.76 -15.40
CA GLU A 51 -8.32 -8.57 -16.60
C GLU A 51 -7.67 -9.93 -16.30
N ALA A 52 -6.86 -10.00 -15.25
CA ALA A 52 -6.35 -11.25 -14.72
C ALA A 52 -7.39 -12.07 -13.91
N GLY A 53 -8.62 -11.57 -13.74
CA GLY A 53 -9.72 -12.26 -13.06
C GLY A 53 -9.75 -12.07 -11.53
N ALA A 54 -9.00 -11.11 -11.00
CA ALA A 54 -8.99 -10.76 -9.58
C ALA A 54 -9.62 -9.40 -9.29
N VAL A 55 -9.92 -9.12 -8.02
CA VAL A 55 -10.45 -7.83 -7.58
C VAL A 55 -9.30 -6.97 -7.02
N PRO A 56 -9.05 -5.78 -7.56
CA PRO A 56 -8.05 -4.87 -7.00
C PRO A 56 -8.56 -4.23 -5.71
N ALA A 57 -7.68 -4.14 -4.72
CA ALA A 57 -7.90 -3.44 -3.48
C ALA A 57 -6.79 -2.40 -3.28
N THR A 58 -6.94 -1.24 -3.94
CA THR A 58 -6.09 -0.08 -3.63
C THR A 58 -6.36 0.37 -2.19
N ILE A 59 -5.30 0.48 -1.38
CA ILE A 59 -5.41 0.80 0.05
C ILE A 59 -4.86 2.20 0.31
N ALA A 60 -5.60 3.00 1.06
CA ALA A 60 -5.18 4.32 1.52
C ALA A 60 -5.94 4.75 2.78
N LEU A 61 -5.55 5.89 3.35
CA LEU A 61 -6.29 6.56 4.41
C LEU A 61 -6.89 7.86 3.87
N LEU A 62 -8.19 8.05 4.07
CA LEU A 62 -8.87 9.32 3.77
C LEU A 62 -9.68 9.76 4.99
N ASP A 63 -9.41 10.98 5.44
CA ASP A 63 -10.14 11.69 6.49
C ASP A 63 -10.40 10.81 7.74
N GLY A 64 -9.34 10.12 8.19
CA GLY A 64 -9.36 9.25 9.37
C GLY A 64 -9.87 7.82 9.14
N LYS A 65 -10.21 7.43 7.91
CA LYS A 65 -10.71 6.09 7.59
C LYS A 65 -9.67 5.31 6.80
N ILE A 66 -9.48 4.05 7.16
CA ILE A 66 -8.69 3.11 6.37
C ILE A 66 -9.61 2.54 5.30
N LEU A 67 -9.25 2.71 4.04
CA LEU A 67 -10.04 2.26 2.90
C LEU A 67 -9.33 1.09 2.22
N VAL A 68 -10.07 0.01 1.96
CA VAL A 68 -9.57 -1.20 1.30
C VAL A 68 -10.40 -1.44 0.04
N GLY A 69 -9.81 -1.14 -1.11
CA GLY A 69 -10.55 -0.87 -2.34
C GLY A 69 -11.04 0.57 -2.33
N LEU A 70 -10.46 1.42 -3.18
CA LEU A 70 -10.91 2.80 -3.34
C LEU A 70 -12.01 2.90 -4.37
N GLU A 71 -13.04 3.68 -4.08
CA GLU A 71 -13.96 4.17 -5.10
C GLU A 71 -13.25 5.19 -6.00
N ARG A 72 -13.81 5.45 -7.20
CA ARG A 72 -13.22 6.37 -8.18
C ARG A 72 -12.84 7.73 -7.59
N ALA A 73 -13.76 8.35 -6.85
CA ALA A 73 -13.53 9.66 -6.24
C ALA A 73 -12.49 9.62 -5.10
N GLU A 74 -12.39 8.49 -4.39
CA GLU A 74 -11.40 8.29 -3.33
C GLU A 74 -9.99 8.15 -3.94
N LEU A 75 -9.86 7.42 -5.05
CA LEU A 75 -8.61 7.30 -5.80
C LEU A 75 -8.17 8.64 -6.39
N GLU A 76 -9.09 9.40 -7.00
CA GLU A 76 -8.83 10.75 -7.50
C GLU A 76 -8.39 11.71 -6.39
N ALA A 77 -8.99 11.60 -5.19
CA ALA A 77 -8.57 12.38 -4.04
C ALA A 77 -7.14 12.05 -3.61
N ILE A 78 -6.77 10.77 -3.53
CA ILE A 78 -5.40 10.33 -3.21
C ILE A 78 -4.39 10.82 -4.25
N ALA A 79 -4.76 10.84 -5.52
CA ALA A 79 -3.87 11.29 -6.59
C ALA A 79 -3.66 12.81 -6.64
N ASN A 80 -4.68 13.60 -6.25
CA ASN A 80 -4.73 15.03 -6.54
C ASN A 80 -4.72 15.96 -5.32
N ARG A 81 -5.04 15.48 -4.12
CA ARG A 81 -4.95 16.29 -2.90
C ARG A 81 -3.48 16.53 -2.51
N ASP A 82 -3.18 17.72 -2.01
CA ASP A 82 -1.85 18.10 -1.56
C ASP A 82 -1.62 17.82 -0.06
N ASP A 83 -2.68 17.50 0.69
CA ASP A 83 -2.64 17.20 2.12
C ASP A 83 -2.55 15.69 2.41
N ILE A 84 -2.16 14.88 1.42
CA ILE A 84 -1.93 13.45 1.59
C ILE A 84 -0.53 13.22 2.18
N SER A 85 -0.47 12.74 3.42
CA SER A 85 0.79 12.36 4.07
C SER A 85 1.25 10.98 3.60
N LYS A 86 2.55 10.68 3.74
CA LYS A 86 3.07 9.31 3.59
C LYS A 86 2.96 8.56 4.92
N ALA A 87 2.41 7.34 4.92
CA ALA A 87 2.21 6.54 6.13
C ALA A 87 2.87 5.16 6.05
N SER A 88 3.68 4.85 7.07
CA SER A 88 4.10 3.49 7.43
C SER A 88 3.25 2.96 8.59
N ILE A 89 3.50 1.72 9.01
CA ILE A 89 2.70 1.01 10.04
C ILE A 89 2.58 1.85 11.32
N ARG A 90 3.68 2.47 11.77
CA ARG A 90 3.73 3.29 12.98
C ARG A 90 2.84 4.54 12.92
N ASP A 91 2.52 5.01 11.72
CA ASP A 91 1.79 6.26 11.51
C ASP A 91 0.26 6.04 11.49
N LEU A 92 -0.19 4.81 11.22
CA LEU A 92 -1.60 4.46 10.98
C LEU A 92 -2.53 4.92 12.11
N ALA A 93 -2.21 4.58 13.36
CA ALA A 93 -3.06 4.90 14.51
C ALA A 93 -3.20 6.41 14.72
N ILE A 94 -2.12 7.16 14.51
CA ILE A 94 -2.08 8.62 14.71
C ILE A 94 -2.91 9.30 13.61
N ILE A 95 -2.74 8.89 12.35
CA ILE A 95 -3.46 9.47 11.21
C ILE A 95 -4.97 9.23 11.34
N VAL A 96 -5.37 8.01 11.71
CA VAL A 96 -6.76 7.66 12.00
C VAL A 96 -7.31 8.52 13.15
N ALA A 97 -6.60 8.61 14.27
CA ALA A 97 -7.05 9.40 15.42
C ALA A 97 -7.17 10.90 15.14
N GLN A 98 -6.33 11.42 14.24
CA GLN A 98 -6.34 12.84 13.86
C GLN A 98 -7.34 13.17 12.73
N GLY A 99 -8.03 12.17 12.16
CA GLY A 99 -8.93 12.41 11.03
C GLY A 99 -8.20 12.84 9.76
N LYS A 100 -6.93 12.46 9.59
CA LYS A 100 -6.09 12.88 8.46
C LYS A 100 -6.12 11.87 7.31
N SER A 101 -5.58 12.30 6.17
CA SER A 101 -5.45 11.50 4.96
C SER A 101 -3.99 11.13 4.70
N ALA A 102 -3.76 9.92 4.18
CA ALA A 102 -2.43 9.45 3.88
C ALA A 102 -2.39 8.33 2.83
N ALA A 103 -1.32 8.34 2.06
CA ALA A 103 -0.94 7.25 1.18
C ALA A 103 -0.12 6.22 1.98
N THR A 104 -0.46 4.94 1.84
CA THR A 104 0.19 3.83 2.55
C THR A 104 1.41 3.36 1.79
N THR A 105 2.50 3.13 2.52
CA THR A 105 3.71 2.45 2.03
C THR A 105 3.47 0.95 1.87
N VAL A 106 4.45 0.21 1.36
CA VAL A 106 4.44 -1.25 1.32
C VAL A 106 4.13 -1.86 2.69
N ALA A 107 4.85 -1.48 3.75
CA ALA A 107 4.61 -2.01 5.10
C ALA A 107 3.18 -1.74 5.60
N ALA A 108 2.69 -0.52 5.46
CA ALA A 108 1.34 -0.15 5.88
C ALA A 108 0.26 -0.88 5.07
N THR A 109 0.46 -0.98 3.75
CA THR A 109 -0.46 -1.66 2.83
C THR A 109 -0.53 -3.14 3.14
N ALA A 110 0.62 -3.80 3.31
CA ALA A 110 0.70 -5.21 3.68
C ALA A 110 0.04 -5.48 5.04
N HIS A 111 0.28 -4.60 6.03
CA HIS A 111 -0.35 -4.74 7.35
C HIS A 111 -1.88 -4.65 7.28
N ILE A 112 -2.41 -3.64 6.59
CA ILE A 112 -3.86 -3.47 6.41
C ILE A 112 -4.45 -4.65 5.61
N ALA A 113 -3.80 -5.05 4.52
CA ALA A 113 -4.24 -6.17 3.69
C ALA A 113 -4.30 -7.49 4.51
N ALA A 114 -3.27 -7.78 5.31
CA ALA A 114 -3.21 -8.98 6.13
C ALA A 114 -4.35 -9.05 7.15
N VAL A 115 -4.61 -7.96 7.90
CA VAL A 115 -5.75 -7.93 8.85
C VAL A 115 -7.11 -7.87 8.15
N SER A 116 -7.13 -7.54 6.86
CA SER A 116 -8.30 -7.58 5.98
C SER A 116 -8.53 -8.94 5.30
N GLY A 117 -7.68 -9.94 5.55
CA GLY A 117 -7.80 -11.27 4.95
C GLY A 117 -7.34 -11.34 3.48
N ILE A 118 -6.54 -10.37 3.03
CA ILE A 118 -5.91 -10.36 1.71
C ILE A 118 -4.45 -10.77 1.90
N ASN A 119 -3.97 -11.76 1.13
CA ASN A 119 -2.61 -12.31 1.26
C ASN A 119 -1.74 -12.13 0.01
N ILE A 120 -2.24 -11.45 -1.02
CA ILE A 120 -1.49 -11.07 -2.23
C ILE A 120 -1.46 -9.55 -2.36
N PHE A 121 -0.25 -8.99 -2.52
CA PHE A 121 -0.01 -7.57 -2.70
C PHE A 121 0.95 -7.34 -3.88
N ALA A 122 0.59 -6.44 -4.80
CA ALA A 122 1.46 -6.02 -5.90
C ALA A 122 1.95 -4.57 -5.72
N THR A 123 3.24 -4.34 -5.95
CA THR A 123 3.88 -3.01 -5.90
C THR A 123 4.99 -2.90 -6.94
N GLY A 124 5.50 -1.69 -7.18
CA GLY A 124 6.65 -1.47 -8.05
C GLY A 124 7.95 -2.02 -7.46
N GLY A 125 8.29 -1.63 -6.22
CA GLY A 125 9.54 -2.03 -5.59
C GLY A 125 9.53 -1.86 -4.08
N LEU A 126 10.15 -2.78 -3.37
CA LEU A 126 10.24 -2.77 -1.91
C LEU A 126 11.18 -1.67 -1.42
N GLY A 127 10.89 -1.10 -0.25
CA GLY A 127 11.92 -0.52 0.59
C GLY A 127 12.88 -1.59 1.12
N GLY A 128 13.94 -1.17 1.79
CA GLY A 128 14.99 -2.07 2.25
C GLY A 128 16.00 -1.34 3.09
N VAL A 129 17.23 -1.83 3.10
CA VAL A 129 18.36 -1.22 3.79
C VAL A 129 18.88 -0.04 2.96
N HIS A 130 18.94 1.15 3.56
CA HIS A 130 19.49 2.32 2.88
C HIS A 130 21.03 2.25 2.82
N ARG A 131 21.62 2.91 1.83
CA ARG A 131 23.09 3.05 1.75
C ARG A 131 23.58 3.84 2.97
N GLY A 132 24.55 3.28 3.71
CA GLY A 132 25.05 3.86 4.97
C GLY A 132 24.29 3.44 6.24
N ALA A 133 23.35 2.49 6.14
CA ALA A 133 22.58 1.99 7.28
C ALA A 133 23.43 1.30 8.37
N ASN A 134 24.66 0.89 8.07
CA ASN A 134 25.62 0.41 9.07
C ASN A 134 25.97 1.47 10.14
N GLU A 135 25.73 2.74 9.85
CA GLU A 135 25.91 3.86 10.78
C GLU A 135 24.58 4.52 11.15
N SER A 136 23.69 4.72 10.17
CA SER A 136 22.43 5.47 10.37
C SER A 136 21.28 4.62 10.88
N PHE A 137 21.34 3.29 10.70
CA PHE A 137 20.25 2.35 10.96
C PHE A 137 18.97 2.69 10.20
N ASP A 138 19.09 3.37 9.04
CA ASP A 138 17.98 3.70 8.15
C ASP A 138 17.56 2.45 7.35
N GLU A 139 16.60 1.71 7.90
CA GLU A 139 16.05 0.50 7.30
C GLU A 139 14.53 0.61 7.18
N SER A 140 14.00 0.17 6.03
CA SER A 140 12.56 0.22 5.78
C SER A 140 11.80 -0.77 6.66
N ALA A 141 10.68 -0.30 7.20
CA ALA A 141 9.70 -1.16 7.87
C ALA A 141 9.09 -2.24 6.95
N ASP A 142 9.29 -2.14 5.63
CA ASP A 142 8.88 -3.16 4.65
C ASP A 142 9.53 -4.52 4.96
N LEU A 143 10.78 -4.55 5.44
CA LEU A 143 11.48 -5.79 5.81
C LEU A 143 10.86 -6.45 7.04
N THR A 144 10.45 -5.64 8.01
CA THR A 144 9.71 -6.15 9.18
C THR A 144 8.33 -6.67 8.79
N ALA A 145 7.64 -5.99 7.87
CA ALA A 145 6.36 -6.46 7.35
C ALA A 145 6.51 -7.83 6.65
N LEU A 146 7.56 -8.02 5.84
CA LEU A 146 7.87 -9.29 5.18
C LEU A 146 8.17 -10.42 6.16
N SER A 147 8.80 -10.14 7.30
CA SER A 147 9.14 -11.18 8.28
C SER A 147 8.00 -11.55 9.23
N GLN A 148 6.97 -10.71 9.34
CA GLN A 148 5.91 -10.88 10.35
C GLN A 148 4.51 -11.13 9.77
N LEU A 149 4.27 -10.80 8.50
CA LEU A 149 2.95 -10.90 7.88
C LEU A 149 2.87 -12.10 6.94
N ASP A 150 1.74 -12.80 6.98
CA ASP A 150 1.38 -13.83 5.99
C ASP A 150 0.94 -13.16 4.68
N MET A 151 1.91 -12.72 3.89
CA MET A 151 1.72 -11.91 2.69
C MET A 151 2.71 -12.30 1.60
N THR A 152 2.23 -12.54 0.39
CA THR A 152 3.07 -12.56 -0.81
C THR A 152 3.11 -11.18 -1.43
N ILE A 153 4.31 -10.58 -1.50
CA ILE A 153 4.51 -9.26 -2.13
C ILE A 153 5.22 -9.43 -3.48
N VAL A 154 4.52 -9.12 -4.56
CA VAL A 154 5.03 -9.14 -5.93
C VAL A 154 5.61 -7.76 -6.28
N CYS A 155 6.89 -7.72 -6.65
CA CYS A 155 7.60 -6.48 -6.95
C CYS A 155 8.74 -6.70 -7.96
N ALA A 156 9.30 -5.61 -8.51
CA ALA A 156 10.51 -5.64 -9.34
C ALA A 156 11.82 -5.68 -8.51
N GLY A 157 11.76 -6.19 -7.28
CA GLY A 157 12.85 -6.20 -6.31
C GLY A 157 12.86 -4.99 -5.38
N VAL A 158 14.04 -4.70 -4.83
CA VAL A 158 14.30 -3.57 -3.92
C VAL A 158 14.58 -2.32 -4.76
N LYS A 159 14.05 -1.15 -4.35
CA LYS A 159 14.27 0.12 -5.08
C LYS A 159 15.76 0.38 -5.30
N SER A 160 16.16 0.75 -6.53
CA SER A 160 17.56 0.89 -6.95
C SER A 160 18.39 1.94 -6.21
N ILE A 161 17.74 2.83 -5.45
CA ILE A 161 18.39 3.82 -4.58
C ILE A 161 18.95 3.22 -3.28
N LEU A 162 18.58 1.97 -2.96
CA LEU A 162 18.93 1.28 -1.72
C LEU A 162 20.22 0.46 -1.86
N ASP A 163 20.64 -0.14 -0.75
CA ASP A 163 21.67 -1.17 -0.71
C ASP A 163 21.03 -2.55 -0.91
N VAL A 164 21.11 -3.05 -2.14
CA VAL A 164 20.48 -4.34 -2.52
C VAL A 164 21.14 -5.52 -1.81
N HIS A 165 22.46 -5.49 -1.63
CA HIS A 165 23.17 -6.58 -0.97
C HIS A 165 22.84 -6.62 0.52
N ALA A 166 22.90 -5.47 1.19
CA ALA A 166 22.54 -5.42 2.60
C ALA A 166 21.07 -5.77 2.84
N THR A 167 20.18 -5.44 1.90
CA THR A 167 18.76 -5.83 1.97
C THR A 167 18.56 -7.34 1.83
N LEU A 168 19.34 -8.03 0.99
CA LEU A 168 19.24 -9.48 0.82
C LEU A 168 19.66 -10.27 2.06
N GLU A 169 20.54 -9.71 2.88
CA GLU A 169 21.04 -10.32 4.12
C GLU A 169 20.09 -10.15 5.33
N ARG A 170 18.96 -9.44 5.16
CA ARG A 170 17.95 -9.20 6.21
C ARG A 170 16.79 -10.18 6.11
#